data_AF-A0A2H5V6L4-F1
#
_entry.id   AF-A0A2H5V6L4-F1
#
_cell.length_a   1.000
_cell.length_b   1.000
_cell.length_c   1.000
_cell.angle_alpha   90.00
_cell.angle_beta   90.00
_cell.angle_gamma   90.00
#
_symmetry.space_group_name_H-M   'P 1'
#
loop_
_entity.id
_entity.type
_entity.pdbx_description
1 polymer ?
#
loop_
_entity_poly.entity_id
_entity_poly.type
_entity_poly.pdbx_seq_one_letter_code
_entity_poly.pdbx_strand_id
1 'polypeptide(L)'
;MYLGRLFLGGVKHFTGPVLIRDFVYLPSLAIHLGLSIVSVPLVLYNILTGLFTPVPEIGRKTRHRAVGRWGVRLWSLSLVLGVFVYFLLNYL
;
A
#
# COMPACT_ATOMS: atom_id res chain seq x y z
N MET A 1 6.18 11.02 -25.21
CA MET A 1 7.47 10.56 -24.64
C MET A 1 7.28 9.90 -23.26
N TYR A 2 6.38 8.91 -23.14
CA TYR A 2 6.21 8.14 -21.88
C TYR A 2 6.91 6.77 -21.94
N LEU A 3 7.12 6.22 -23.15
CA LEU A 3 7.93 5.02 -23.36
C LEU A 3 9.41 5.23 -23.03
N GLY A 4 9.92 6.46 -23.17
CA GLY A 4 11.32 6.79 -22.85
C GLY A 4 11.65 6.62 -21.36
N ARG A 5 10.74 6.97 -20.44
CA ARG A 5 10.97 6.78 -18.99
C ARG A 5 10.87 5.33 -18.53
N LEU A 6 10.17 4.48 -19.28
CA LEU A 6 10.19 3.03 -19.04
C LEU A 6 11.57 2.42 -19.39
N PHE A 7 12.35 3.08 -20.26
CA PHE A 7 13.72 2.71 -20.61
C PHE A 7 14.82 3.56 -19.91
N LEU A 8 14.52 4.78 -19.43
CA LEU A 8 15.50 5.75 -18.90
C LEU A 8 15.27 6.16 -17.43
N GLY A 9 14.21 5.69 -16.77
CA GLY A 9 13.86 6.02 -15.38
C GLY A 9 14.36 4.96 -14.41
N GLY A 10 15.68 4.75 -14.39
CA GLY A 10 16.39 3.62 -13.78
C GLY A 10 15.75 3.07 -12.51
N VAL A 11 15.55 1.75 -12.49
CA VAL A 11 15.24 1.01 -11.26
C VAL A 11 16.30 1.43 -10.25
N LYS A 12 15.91 2.26 -9.27
CA LYS A 12 16.85 2.69 -8.26
C LYS A 12 17.17 1.45 -7.43
N HIS A 13 18.39 0.97 -7.58
CA HIS A 13 18.88 -0.16 -6.82
C HIS A 13 19.28 0.33 -5.43
N PHE A 14 18.94 -0.45 -4.41
CA PHE A 14 19.43 -0.20 -3.06
C PHE A 14 20.95 -0.45 -3.03
N THR A 15 21.72 0.61 -2.75
CA THR A 15 23.19 0.59 -2.76
C THR A 15 23.83 0.44 -1.37
N GLY A 16 23.00 0.42 -0.32
CA GLY A 16 23.46 0.23 1.06
C GLY A 16 23.97 -1.20 1.34
N PRO A 17 24.33 -1.49 2.61
CA PRO A 17 24.91 -2.77 3.01
C PRO A 17 24.04 -3.98 2.64
N VAL A 18 24.67 -5.06 2.14
CA VAL A 18 23.98 -6.28 1.68
C VAL A 18 23.07 -6.88 2.75
N LEU A 19 23.53 -6.90 4.01
CA LEU A 19 22.71 -7.40 5.14
C LEU A 19 21.42 -6.59 5.31
N ILE A 20 21.49 -5.26 5.15
CA ILE A 20 20.31 -4.40 5.26
C ILE A 20 19.39 -4.59 4.05
N ARG A 21 19.98 -4.75 2.85
CA ARG A 21 19.23 -5.04 1.64
C ARG A 21 18.38 -6.30 1.79
N ASP A 22 19.02 -7.39 2.18
CA ASP A 22 18.43 -8.73 2.10
C ASP A 22 17.50 -9.03 3.29
N PHE A 23 17.80 -8.50 4.48
CA PHE A 23 17.03 -8.77 5.69
C PHE A 23 16.07 -7.64 6.12
N VAL A 24 16.23 -6.43 5.60
CA VAL A 24 15.39 -5.28 5.99
C VAL A 24 14.66 -4.68 4.80
N TYR A 25 15.38 -4.22 3.77
CA TYR A 25 14.80 -3.51 2.63
C TYR A 25 13.87 -4.43 1.81
N LEU A 26 14.36 -5.57 1.32
CA LEU A 26 13.58 -6.47 0.48
C LEU A 26 12.37 -7.07 1.21
N PRO A 27 12.46 -7.54 2.47
CA PRO A 27 11.29 -8.00 3.21
C PRO A 27 10.28 -6.88 3.46
N SER A 28 10.73 -5.68 3.85
CA SER A 28 9.84 -4.53 4.06
C SER A 28 9.11 -4.13 2.77
N LEU A 29 9.84 -4.10 1.64
CA LEU A 29 9.27 -3.84 0.33
C LEU A 29 8.22 -4.90 -0.04
N ALA A 30 8.53 -6.18 0.16
CA ALA A 30 7.60 -7.28 -0.13
C ALA A 30 6.32 -7.18 0.72
N ILE A 31 6.46 -6.92 2.03
CA ILE A 31 5.32 -6.73 2.93
C ILE A 31 4.50 -5.50 2.52
N HIS A 32 5.16 -4.39 2.17
CA HIS A 32 4.48 -3.18 1.70
C HIS A 32 3.65 -3.43 0.45
N LEU A 33 4.20 -4.15 -0.53
CA LEU A 33 3.48 -4.53 -1.74
C LEU A 33 2.29 -5.42 -1.42
N GLY A 34 2.47 -6.44 -0.58
CA GLY A 34 1.39 -7.33 -0.15
C GLY A 34 0.27 -6.59 0.57
N LEU A 35 0.61 -5.74 1.55
CA LEU A 35 -0.35 -4.90 2.27
C LEU A 35 -1.08 -3.94 1.32
N SER A 36 -0.39 -3.38 0.33
CA SER A 36 -1.00 -2.49 -0.66
C SER A 36 -2.01 -3.24 -1.54
N ILE A 37 -1.65 -4.42 -2.04
CA ILE A 37 -2.54 -5.28 -2.85
C ILE A 37 -3.81 -5.62 -2.08
N VAL A 38 -3.71 -5.95 -0.79
CA VAL A 38 -4.86 -6.27 0.06
C VAL A 38 -5.66 -5.03 0.45
N SER A 39 -5.01 -3.88 0.64
CA SER A 39 -5.68 -2.64 1.06
C SER A 39 -6.59 -2.09 -0.04
N VAL A 40 -6.18 -2.17 -1.30
CA VAL A 40 -6.94 -1.65 -2.45
C VAL A 40 -8.38 -2.20 -2.51
N PRO A 41 -8.64 -3.52 -2.52
CA PRO A 41 -10.00 -4.05 -2.59
C PRO A 41 -10.82 -3.71 -1.34
N LEU A 42 -10.21 -3.62 -0.15
CA LEU A 42 -10.92 -3.23 1.07
C LEU A 42 -11.37 -1.77 1.03
N VAL A 43 -10.50 -0.87 0.57
CA VAL A 43 -10.82 0.54 0.40
C VAL A 43 -11.89 0.71 -0.69
N LEU A 44 -11.72 0.02 -1.82
CA LEU A 44 -12.69 0.05 -2.92
C LEU A 44 -14.06 -0.46 -2.48
N TYR A 45 -14.13 -1.56 -1.72
CA TYR A 45 -15.39 -2.05 -1.15
C TYR A 45 -16.11 -0.97 -0.35
N ASN A 46 -15.41 -0.24 0.52
CA ASN A 46 -16.06 0.80 1.34
C ASN A 46 -16.49 2.01 0.51
N ILE A 47 -15.67 2.44 -0.44
CA ILE A 47 -16.02 3.55 -1.34
C ILE A 47 -17.26 3.19 -2.16
N LEU A 48 -17.27 2.02 -2.81
CA LEU A 48 -18.42 1.56 -3.59
C LEU A 48 -19.66 1.40 -2.71
N THR A 49 -19.51 0.80 -1.53
CA THR A 49 -20.63 0.65 -0.59
C THR A 49 -21.18 2.01 -0.16
N GLY A 50 -20.32 2.97 0.18
CA GLY A 50 -20.72 4.32 0.59
C GLY A 50 -21.34 5.16 -0.54
N LEU A 51 -20.95 4.92 -1.79
CA LEU A 51 -21.50 5.61 -2.96
C LEU A 51 -22.85 5.02 -3.43
N PHE A 52 -22.99 3.69 -3.42
CA PHE A 52 -24.13 3.02 -4.04
C PHE A 52 -25.19 2.50 -3.06
N THR A 53 -24.92 2.52 -1.76
CA THR A 53 -25.88 2.06 -0.74
C THR A 53 -26.50 3.25 0.00
N PRO A 54 -27.84 3.34 0.10
CA PRO A 54 -28.49 4.38 0.90
C PRO A 54 -28.02 4.36 2.35
N VAL A 55 -27.76 5.54 2.93
CA VAL A 55 -27.22 5.71 4.30
C VAL A 55 -27.94 4.88 5.38
N PRO A 56 -29.30 4.81 5.41
CA PRO A 56 -30.01 4.00 6.41
C PRO A 56 -29.73 2.49 6.28
N GLU A 57 -29.35 2.03 5.10
CA GLU A 57 -29.13 0.61 4.80
C GLU A 57 -27.68 0.17 4.99
N ILE A 58 -26.71 1.10 4.94
CA ILE A 58 -25.27 0.81 5.07
C ILE A 58 -25.00 0.00 6.34
N GLY A 59 -25.50 0.46 7.50
CA GLY A 59 -25.25 -0.17 8.79
C GLY A 59 -25.98 -1.50 9.00
N ARG A 60 -27.08 -1.74 8.27
CA ARG A 60 -27.91 -2.94 8.41
C ARG A 60 -27.54 -4.04 7.42
N LYS A 61 -27.27 -3.69 6.16
CA LYS A 61 -27.09 -4.64 5.07
C LYS A 61 -25.62 -4.89 4.71
N THR A 62 -24.69 -4.09 5.22
CA THR A 62 -23.27 -4.16 4.81
C THR A 62 -22.32 -4.22 5.99
N ARG A 63 -21.10 -4.71 5.74
CA ARG A 63 -20.01 -4.72 6.74
C ARG A 63 -19.13 -3.47 6.64
N HIS A 64 -19.63 -2.37 6.08
CA HIS A 64 -18.88 -1.12 5.82
C HIS A 64 -18.02 -0.66 7.01
N ARG A 65 -18.56 -0.62 8.23
CA ARG A 65 -17.81 -0.16 9.41
C ARG A 65 -16.66 -1.11 9.80
N ALA A 66 -16.85 -2.42 9.62
CA ALA A 66 -15.84 -3.43 9.95
C ALA A 66 -14.72 -3.45 8.90
N VAL A 67 -15.11 -3.50 7.62
CA VAL A 67 -14.17 -3.50 6.49
C VAL A 67 -13.42 -2.18 6.42
N GLY A 68 -14.09 -1.04 6.66
CA GLY A 68 -13.47 0.28 6.76
C GLY A 68 -12.39 0.36 7.83
N ARG A 69 -12.65 -0.21 9.01
CA ARG A 69 -11.66 -0.25 10.09
C ARG A 69 -10.40 -1.01 9.70
N TRP A 70 -10.54 -2.16 9.06
CA TRP A 70 -9.40 -2.94 8.59
C TRP A 70 -8.68 -2.27 7.42
N GLY A 71 -9.44 -1.71 6.47
CA GLY A 71 -8.91 -0.95 5.35
C GLY A 71 -8.02 0.20 5.81
N VAL A 72 -8.48 1.03 6.75
CA VAL A 72 -7.68 2.14 7.30
C VAL A 72 -6.42 1.64 7.99
N ARG A 73 -6.50 0.56 8.78
CA ARG A 73 -5.34 0.00 9.49
C ARG A 73 -4.27 -0.54 8.54
N LEU A 74 -4.66 -1.39 7.60
CA LEU A 74 -3.76 -2.01 6.64
C LEU A 74 -3.15 -0.96 5.71
N TRP A 75 -3.95 0.00 5.26
CA TRP A 75 -3.47 1.06 4.39
C TRP A 75 -2.49 2.00 5.11
N SER A 76 -2.79 2.41 6.35
CA SER A 76 -1.88 3.25 7.14
C SER A 76 -0.56 2.54 7.42
N LEU A 77 -0.61 1.26 7.81
CA LEU A 77 0.59 0.46 8.01
C LEU A 77 1.41 0.32 6.72
N SER A 78 0.73 0.09 5.60
CA SER A 78 1.37 0.04 4.29
C SER A 78 2.07 1.37 3.97
N LEU A 79 1.41 2.51 4.17
CA LEU A 79 1.98 3.84 3.91
C LEU A 79 3.23 4.10 4.73
N VAL A 80 3.20 3.79 6.03
CA VAL A 80 4.38 3.92 6.90
C VAL A 80 5.53 3.08 6.37
N LEU A 81 5.25 1.83 5.98
CA LEU A 81 6.28 0.93 5.44
C LEU A 81 6.82 1.42 4.08
N GLY A 82 5.96 2.03 3.25
CA GLY A 82 6.38 2.66 1.99
C GLY A 82 7.32 3.84 2.21
N VAL A 83 7.02 4.71 3.18
CA VAL A 83 7.91 5.81 3.58
C VAL A 83 9.22 5.27 4.13
N PHE A 84 9.18 4.22 4.94
CA PHE A 84 10.36 3.56 5.47
C PHE A 84 11.26 2.98 4.37
N VAL A 85 10.69 2.24 3.41
CA VAL A 85 11.42 1.70 2.25
C VAL A 85 11.99 2.82 1.38
N TYR A 86 11.22 3.89 1.16
CA TYR A 86 11.71 5.08 0.47
C TYR A 86 12.91 5.70 1.19
N PHE A 87 12.85 5.82 2.51
CA PHE A 87 13.97 6.33 3.30
C PHE A 87 15.22 5.48 3.12
N LEU A 88 15.09 4.15 3.30
CA LEU A 88 16.20 3.22 3.08
C LEU A 88 16.78 3.36 1.67
N LEU A 89 15.94 3.45 0.64
CA LEU A 89 16.39 3.56 -0.75
C LEU A 89 17.10 4.88 -1.07
N ASN A 90 16.87 5.95 -0.29
CA ASN A 90 17.37 7.28 -0.61
C ASN A 90 18.46 7.79 0.32
N TYR A 91 18.51 7.29 1.56
CA TYR A 91 19.40 7.82 2.59
C TYR A 91 20.33 6.78 3.20
N LEU A 92 20.31 5.53 2.70
CA LEU A 92 21.14 4.43 3.16
C LEU A 92 21.80 3.69 1.98
#